data_AF-A0A7X7A0E8-F1
#
_entry.id   AF-A0A7X7A0E8-F1
#
_cell.length_a   1.000
_cell.length_b   1.000
_cell.length_c   1.000
_cell.angle_alpha   90.00
_cell.angle_beta   90.00
_cell.angle_gamma   90.00
#
_symmetry.space_group_name_H-M   'P 1'
#
loop_
_entity.id
_entity.type
_entity.pdbx_description
1 polymer ?
#
loop_
_entity_poly.entity_id
_entity_poly.type
_entity_poly.pdbx_seq_one_letter_code
_entity_poly.pdbx_strand_id
1 'polypeptide(L)'
;MVASQFDINTLRQSMAQISLGLISILLGLQIITQLVLNVQWVRIAQFTNIPISFIPMLYINSQGSVIESITPGVKIGGEVTRAVLISRMSGCSGEEAASVVALQKLFSLSAFFLINM
;
A
#
# COMPACT_ATOMS: atom_id res chain seq x y z
N MET A 1 -8.06 -30.63 11.56
CA MET A 1 -6.85 -31.26 12.12
C MET A 1 -5.63 -30.89 11.27
N VAL A 2 -5.25 -29.60 11.25
CA VAL A 2 -4.10 -29.06 10.46
C VAL A 2 -3.25 -28.08 11.29
N ALA A 3 -3.78 -27.52 12.38
CA ALA A 3 -3.09 -26.52 13.19
C ALA A 3 -2.00 -27.06 14.15
N SER A 4 -1.83 -28.38 14.29
CA SER A 4 -0.92 -28.97 15.30
C SER A 4 0.48 -29.32 14.77
N GLN A 5 0.83 -29.00 13.53
CA GLN A 5 2.18 -29.21 12.97
C GLN A 5 3.04 -27.94 12.94
N PHE A 6 2.59 -26.85 13.56
CA PHE A 6 3.36 -25.61 13.59
C PHE A 6 4.48 -25.71 14.65
N ASP A 7 5.64 -26.23 14.25
CA ASP A 7 6.80 -26.32 15.12
C ASP A 7 7.49 -24.94 15.23
N ILE A 8 7.20 -24.25 16.33
CA ILE A 8 7.78 -22.95 16.68
C ILE A 8 9.32 -23.01 16.71
N ASN A 9 9.92 -24.16 17.00
CA ASN A 9 11.38 -24.31 17.01
C ASN A 9 11.96 -24.26 15.61
N THR A 10 11.30 -24.92 14.65
CA THR A 10 11.65 -24.86 13.22
C THR A 10 11.50 -23.44 12.67
N LEU A 11 10.44 -22.71 13.06
CA LEU A 11 10.27 -21.31 12.70
C LEU A 11 11.42 -20.44 13.24
N ARG A 12 11.77 -20.59 14.52
CA ARG A 12 12.84 -19.82 15.17
C ARG A 12 14.20 -20.10 14.54
N GLN A 13 14.51 -21.35 14.24
CA GLN A 13 15.74 -21.72 13.54
C GLN A 13 15.78 -21.10 12.13
N SER A 14 14.67 -21.13 11.41
CA SER A 14 14.58 -20.53 10.07
C SER A 14 14.77 -19.00 10.11
N MET A 15 14.17 -18.31 11.09
CA MET A 15 14.36 -16.87 11.28
C MET A 15 15.81 -16.50 11.64
N ALA A 16 16.49 -17.33 12.43
CA ALA A 16 17.87 -17.10 12.83
C ALA A 16 18.89 -17.24 11.68
N GLN A 17 18.50 -17.88 10.58
CA GLN A 17 19.33 -18.03 9.37
C GLN A 17 19.23 -16.82 8.42
N ILE A 18 18.29 -15.91 8.65
CA ILE A 18 18.13 -14.72 7.80
C ILE A 18 19.26 -13.74 8.11
N SER A 19 20.06 -13.42 7.09
CA SER A 19 21.16 -12.48 7.25
C SER A 19 20.64 -11.05 7.50
N LEU A 20 21.25 -10.35 8.46
CA LEU A 20 20.89 -8.95 8.76
C LEU A 20 21.07 -8.05 7.54
N GLY A 21 22.07 -8.32 6.70
CA GLY A 21 22.29 -7.59 5.45
C GLY A 21 21.13 -7.72 4.47
N LEU A 22 20.53 -8.91 4.34
CA LEU A 22 19.35 -9.13 3.50
C LEU A 22 18.14 -8.34 4.03
N ILE A 23 17.93 -8.31 5.34
CA ILE A 23 16.87 -7.50 5.96
C ILE A 23 17.05 -6.02 5.63
N SER A 24 18.26 -5.49 5.74
CA SER A 24 18.55 -4.08 5.39
C SER A 24 18.26 -3.77 3.92
N ILE A 25 18.64 -4.68 3.00
CA ILE A 25 18.35 -4.53 1.56
C ILE A 25 16.84 -4.53 1.32
N LEU A 26 16.11 -5.47 1.93
CA LEU A 26 14.66 -5.56 1.78
C LEU A 26 13.94 -4.32 2.34
N LEU A 27 14.37 -3.78 3.48
CA LEU A 27 13.83 -2.54 4.02
C LEU A 27 14.12 -1.35 3.10
N GLY A 28 15.32 -1.25 2.54
CA GLY A 28 15.66 -0.22 1.55
C GLY A 28 14.78 -0.32 0.30
N LEU A 29 14.61 -1.52 -0.24
CA LEU A 29 13.74 -1.78 -1.38
C LEU A 29 12.28 -1.44 -1.06
N GLN A 30 11.82 -1.75 0.16
CA GLN A 30 10.47 -1.41 0.61
C GLN A 30 10.27 0.11 0.64
N ILE A 31 11.23 0.88 1.15
CA ILE A 31 11.16 2.35 1.16
C ILE A 31 11.05 2.88 -0.27
N ILE A 32 11.91 2.41 -1.17
CA ILE A 32 11.88 2.82 -2.59
C ILE A 32 10.50 2.51 -3.20
N THR A 33 9.98 1.31 -2.93
CA THR A 33 8.65 0.89 -3.41
C THR A 33 7.55 1.84 -2.93
N GLN A 34 7.55 2.19 -1.64
CA GLN A 34 6.57 3.13 -1.08
C GLN A 34 6.67 4.52 -1.74
N LEU A 35 7.88 5.02 -2.00
CA LEU A 35 8.08 6.31 -2.66
C LEU A 35 7.59 6.29 -4.11
N VAL A 36 7.88 5.23 -4.86
CA VAL A 36 7.42 5.07 -6.25
C VAL A 36 5.90 4.99 -6.32
N LEU A 37 5.27 4.19 -5.44
CA LEU A 37 3.82 4.14 -5.35
C LEU A 37 3.24 5.50 -5.00
N ASN A 38 3.87 6.24 -4.08
CA ASN A 38 3.42 7.58 -3.74
C ASN A 38 3.43 8.55 -4.93
N VAL A 39 4.45 8.48 -5.79
CA VAL A 39 4.47 9.26 -7.04
C VAL A 39 3.28 8.90 -7.93
N GLN A 40 2.92 7.62 -8.04
CA GLN A 40 1.74 7.21 -8.82
C GLN A 40 0.46 7.82 -8.26
N TRP A 41 0.26 7.74 -6.94
CA TRP A 41 -0.90 8.33 -6.27
C TRP A 41 -1.01 9.84 -6.51
N VAL A 42 0.09 10.58 -6.40
CA VAL A 42 0.12 12.03 -6.67
C VAL A 42 -0.25 12.32 -8.13
N ARG A 43 0.34 11.58 -9.09
CA ARG A 43 0.05 11.79 -10.51
C ARG A 43 -1.41 11.48 -10.86
N ILE A 44 -1.98 10.44 -10.29
CA ILE A 44 -3.39 10.08 -10.51
C ILE A 44 -4.30 11.16 -9.91
N ALA A 45 -4.01 11.64 -8.70
CA ALA A 45 -4.78 12.73 -8.09
C ALA A 45 -4.70 14.02 -8.92
N GLN A 46 -3.52 14.36 -9.44
CA GLN A 46 -3.38 15.50 -10.35
C GLN A 46 -4.14 15.30 -11.66
N PHE A 47 -4.15 14.08 -12.21
CA PHE A 47 -4.92 13.74 -13.40
C PHE A 47 -6.43 13.89 -13.18
N THR A 48 -6.93 13.67 -11.96
CA THR A 48 -8.33 13.91 -11.57
C THR A 48 -8.58 15.34 -11.07
N ASN A 49 -7.67 16.29 -11.31
CA ASN A 49 -7.73 17.68 -10.83
C ASN A 49 -7.81 17.84 -9.30
N ILE A 50 -7.32 16.87 -8.53
CA ILE A 50 -7.26 16.93 -7.07
C ILE A 50 -5.88 17.46 -6.64
N PRO A 51 -5.78 18.68 -6.09
CA PRO A 51 -4.50 19.30 -5.76
C PRO A 51 -3.96 18.74 -4.44
N ILE A 52 -3.21 17.64 -4.53
CA ILE A 52 -2.52 17.06 -3.37
C ILE A 52 -1.04 16.89 -3.66
N SER A 53 -0.20 17.38 -2.76
CA SER A 53 1.26 17.33 -2.91
C SER A 53 1.84 16.02 -2.37
N PHE A 54 3.11 15.78 -2.65
CA PHE A 54 3.77 14.50 -2.39
C PHE A 54 3.76 14.08 -0.91
N ILE A 55 4.05 15.01 0.00
CA ILE A 55 4.18 14.71 1.44
C ILE A 55 2.82 14.36 2.08
N PRO A 56 1.74 15.15 1.88
CA PRO A 56 0.39 14.74 2.28
C PRO A 56 0.00 13.37 1.73
N MET A 57 0.25 13.11 0.44
CA MET A 57 -0.08 11.81 -0.14
C MET A 57 0.74 10.67 0.47
N LEU A 58 2.01 10.91 0.82
CA LEU A 58 2.87 9.91 1.48
C LEU A 58 2.32 9.54 2.85
N TYR A 59 1.86 10.54 3.60
CA TYR A 59 1.20 10.35 4.89
C TYR A 59 -0.10 9.54 4.77
N ILE A 60 -0.94 9.89 3.78
CA ILE A 60 -2.18 9.15 3.49
C ILE A 60 -1.89 7.69 3.15
N ASN A 61 -0.92 7.46 2.27
CA ASN A 61 -0.53 6.11 1.84
C ASN A 61 0.02 5.29 2.99
N SER A 62 0.84 5.89 3.84
CA SER A 62 1.40 5.25 5.04
C SER A 62 0.30 4.85 6.02
N GLN A 63 -0.65 5.74 6.30
CA GLN A 63 -1.81 5.41 7.14
C GLN A 63 -2.67 4.31 6.55
N GLY A 64 -2.97 4.38 5.25
CA GLY A 64 -3.72 3.34 4.56
C GLY A 64 -3.05 1.97 4.70
N SER A 65 -1.72 1.91 4.60
CA SER A 65 -0.95 0.66 4.77
C SER A 65 -0.97 0.13 6.19
N VAL A 66 -0.93 1.01 7.20
CA VAL A 66 -1.07 0.61 8.61
C VAL A 66 -2.46 0.03 8.86
N ILE A 67 -3.52 0.71 8.40
CA ILE A 67 -4.89 0.23 8.57
C ILE A 67 -5.08 -1.11 7.86
N GLU A 68 -4.58 -1.25 6.64
CA GLU A 68 -4.63 -2.50 5.89
C GLU A 68 -3.94 -3.66 6.64
N SER A 69 -2.84 -3.37 7.34
CA SER A 69 -2.13 -4.35 8.17
C SER A 69 -2.91 -4.75 9.43
N ILE A 70 -3.74 -3.86 9.98
CA ILE A 70 -4.58 -4.11 11.16
C ILE A 70 -5.90 -4.79 10.76
N THR A 71 -6.43 -4.51 9.57
CA THR A 71 -7.69 -5.08 9.05
C THR A 71 -7.47 -5.99 7.84
N PRO A 72 -6.59 -7.01 7.91
CA PRO A 72 -6.19 -7.79 6.75
C PRO A 72 -7.35 -8.63 6.18
N GLY A 73 -8.31 -9.02 7.01
CA GLY A 73 -9.47 -9.83 6.59
C GLY A 73 -10.49 -9.08 5.73
N VAL A 74 -10.41 -7.75 5.67
CA VAL A 74 -11.39 -6.92 4.94
C VAL A 74 -10.77 -6.25 3.71
N LYS A 75 -9.44 -6.12 3.58
CA LYS A 75 -8.68 -5.54 2.42
C LYS A 75 -9.30 -4.30 1.72
N ILE A 76 -10.21 -3.62 2.41
CA ILE A 76 -10.97 -2.45 1.96
C ILE A 76 -10.73 -1.31 2.96
N GLY A 77 -10.33 -1.62 4.20
CA GLY A 77 -10.11 -0.62 5.25
C GLY A 77 -9.03 0.39 4.88
N GLY A 78 -7.93 -0.07 4.26
CA GLY A 78 -6.85 0.83 3.83
C GLY A 78 -7.29 1.74 2.68
N GLU A 79 -8.10 1.24 1.76
CA GLU A 79 -8.64 1.96 0.59
C GLU A 79 -9.64 3.03 1.01
N VAL A 80 -10.60 2.66 1.87
CA VAL A 80 -11.56 3.61 2.45
C VAL A 80 -10.82 4.69 3.24
N THR A 81 -9.81 4.31 4.03
CA THR A 81 -8.97 5.28 4.75
C THR A 81 -8.32 6.27 3.79
N ARG A 82 -7.74 5.79 2.67
CA ARG A 82 -7.13 6.66 1.66
C ARG A 82 -8.15 7.60 1.02
N ALA A 83 -9.32 7.11 0.61
CA ALA A 83 -10.37 7.95 0.04
C ALA A 83 -10.85 9.04 1.03
N VAL A 84 -11.10 8.67 2.28
CA VAL A 84 -11.52 9.60 3.33
C VAL A 84 -10.46 10.65 3.59
N LEU A 85 -9.18 10.26 3.70
CA LEU A 85 -8.10 11.20 3.96
C LEU A 85 -7.80 12.11 2.76
N ILE A 86 -7.89 11.59 1.53
CA ILE A 86 -7.78 12.41 0.31
C ILE A 86 -8.86 13.49 0.34
N SER A 87 -10.14 13.10 0.46
CA SER A 87 -11.25 14.05 0.51
C SER A 87 -11.07 15.12 1.60
N ARG A 88 -10.65 14.71 2.80
CA ARG A 88 -10.41 15.64 3.92
C ARG A 88 -9.24 16.59 3.69
N MET A 89 -8.13 16.10 3.12
CA MET A 89 -6.89 16.88 3.00
C MET A 89 -6.84 17.76 1.75
N SER A 90 -7.55 17.41 0.67
CA SER A 90 -7.65 18.22 -0.54
C SER A 90 -8.96 18.99 -0.68
N GLY A 91 -9.94 18.75 0.20
CA GLY A 91 -11.25 19.41 0.16
C GLY A 91 -12.16 18.96 -0.99
N CYS A 92 -11.83 17.84 -1.65
CA CYS A 92 -12.62 17.29 -2.76
C CYS A 92 -13.77 16.42 -2.24
N SER A 93 -14.71 16.08 -3.13
CA SER A 93 -15.83 15.20 -2.80
C SER A 93 -15.35 13.78 -2.51
N GLY A 94 -16.16 13.01 -1.78
CA GLY A 94 -15.87 11.60 -1.54
C GLY A 94 -15.83 10.78 -2.83
N GLU A 95 -16.62 11.18 -3.84
CA GLU A 95 -16.67 10.53 -5.16
C GLU A 95 -15.38 10.78 -5.95
N GLU A 96 -14.88 12.02 -5.94
CA GLU A 96 -13.61 12.39 -6.56
C GLU A 96 -12.46 11.63 -5.89
N ALA A 97 -12.43 11.57 -4.56
CA ALA A 97 -11.42 10.80 -3.83
C ALA A 97 -11.51 9.28 -4.11
N ALA A 98 -12.72 8.73 -4.20
CA ALA A 98 -12.94 7.33 -4.56
C ALA A 98 -12.43 7.03 -5.99
N SER A 99 -12.59 7.98 -6.92
CA SER A 99 -12.10 7.83 -8.30
C SER A 99 -10.57 7.70 -8.35
N VAL A 100 -9.84 8.46 -7.52
CA VAL A 100 -8.37 8.34 -7.41
C VAL A 100 -7.97 6.95 -6.94
N VAL A 101 -8.64 6.43 -5.89
CA VAL A 101 -8.38 5.09 -5.37
C VAL A 101 -8.66 4.01 -6.42
N ALA A 102 -9.79 4.12 -7.12
CA ALA A 102 -10.17 3.18 -8.17
C ALA A 102 -9.16 3.18 -9.33
N LEU A 103 -8.78 4.36 -9.82
CA LEU A 103 -7.78 4.50 -10.89
C LEU A 103 -6.42 3.94 -10.48
N GLN A 104 -6.01 4.12 -9.22
CA GLN A 104 -4.75 3.55 -8.74
C GLN A 104 -4.78 2.02 -8.72
N LYS A 105 -5.89 1.41 -8.32
CA LYS A 105 -6.04 -0.05 -8.37
C LYS A 105 -6.06 -0.57 -9.80
N LEU A 106 -6.77 0.10 -10.70
CA LEU A 106 -6.77 -0.27 -12.13
C LEU A 106 -5.37 -0.19 -12.73
N PHE A 107 -4.60 0.85 -12.40
CA PHE A 107 -3.21 0.97 -12.83
C PHE A 107 -2.32 -0.13 -12.23
N SER A 108 -2.54 -0.51 -10.97
CA SER A 108 -1.80 -1.61 -10.35
C SER A 108 -2.16 -2.97 -10.98
N LEU A 109 -3.43 -3.16 -11.37
CA LEU A 109 -3.91 -4.38 -12.02
C LEU A 109 -3.46 -4.49 -13.48
N SER A 110 -3.27 -3.36 -14.18
CA SER A 110 -2.79 -3.39 -15.57
C SER A 110 -1.38 -3.98 -15.69
N ALA A 111 -0.54 -3.82 -14.66
CA ALA A 111 0.76 -4.47 -14.60
C ALA A 111 0.65 -6.01 -14.65
N PHE A 112 -0.35 -6.59 -13.96
CA PHE A 112 -0.60 -8.03 -14.04
C PHE A 112 -1.07 -8.46 -15.42
N PHE A 113 -1.91 -7.65 -16.08
CA PHE A 113 -2.35 -7.94 -17.45
C PHE A 113 -1.16 -7.96 -18.41
N LEU A 114 -0.28 -6.96 -18.36
CA LEU A 114 0.89 -6.86 -19.24
C LEU A 114 1.90 -8.00 -19.06
N ILE A 115 2.06 -8.52 -17.83
CA ILE A 115 2.96 -9.65 -17.56
C ILE A 115 2.41 -10.97 -18.11
N ASN A 116 1.09 -11.08 -18.30
CA ASN A 116 0.43 -12.30 -18.77
C ASN A 116 0.10 -12.28 -20.28
N MET A 117 0.54 -11.26 -21.01
CA MET A 117 0.51 -11.22 -22.49
C MET A 117 1.80 -11.80 -23.07
#